data_AF-A0A7V1HC16-F1
#
_entry.id   AF-A0A7V1HC16-F1
#
_cell.length_a   1.000
_cell.length_b   1.000
_cell.length_c   1.000
_cell.angle_alpha   90.00
_cell.angle_beta   90.00
_cell.angle_gamma   90.00
#
_symmetry.space_group_name_H-M   'P 1'
#
loop_
_entity.id
_entity.type
_entity.pdbx_description
1 polymer ?
#
loop_
_entity_poly.entity_id
_entity_poly.type
_entity_poly.pdbx_seq_one_letter_code
_entity_poly.pdbx_strand_id
1 'polypeptide(L)' 'EIVLGKRRITADTALRLARYFKMSPQFWLGLQIDFDLDVAEDKLADRLDKEIQVYSPA' A
#
# COMPACT_ATOMS: atom_id res chain seq x y z
N GLU A 1 2.50 1.35 17.69
CA GLU A 1 3.08 2.01 16.49
C GLU A 1 2.37 1.64 15.19
N ILE A 2 2.22 0.37 14.80
CA ILE A 2 1.39 -0.01 13.62
C ILE A 2 -0.09 0.34 13.82
N VAL A 3 -0.67 -0.03 14.97
CA VAL A 3 -2.07 0.30 15.34
C VAL A 3 -2.33 1.81 15.41
N LEU A 4 -1.27 2.61 15.56
CA LEU A 4 -1.35 4.08 15.57
C LEU A 4 -1.06 4.70 14.19
N GLY A 5 -0.92 3.89 13.13
CA GLY A 5 -0.60 4.35 11.77
C GLY A 5 0.82 4.90 11.60
N LYS A 6 1.72 4.71 12.58
CA LYS A 6 3.08 5.30 12.57
C LYS A 6 4.11 4.44 11.85
N ARG A 7 3.79 3.18 11.56
CA ARG A 7 4.70 2.23 10.91
C ARG A 7 3.94 1.34 9.94
N ARG A 8 4.54 1.09 8.78
CA ARG A 8 4.02 0.16 7.76
C ARG A 8 4.10 -1.30 8.21
N ILE A 9 3.23 -2.13 7.64
CA ILE A 9 3.33 -3.58 7.70
C ILE A 9 4.40 -4.04 6.71
N THR A 10 5.47 -4.66 7.22
CA THR A 10 6.51 -5.30 6.40
C THR A 10 6.16 -6.75 6.11
N ALA A 11 6.87 -7.41 5.19
CA ALA A 11 6.71 -8.84 4.91
C ALA A 11 6.93 -9.71 6.16
N ASP A 12 7.97 -9.46 6.98
CA ASP A 12 8.18 -10.16 8.26
C ASP A 12 6.98 -9.97 9.21
N THR A 13 6.47 -8.74 9.32
CA THR A 13 5.31 -8.46 10.18
C THR A 13 4.06 -9.18 9.66
N ALA A 14 3.82 -9.16 8.34
CA ALA A 14 2.70 -9.84 7.70
C ALA A 14 2.74 -11.35 7.94
N LEU A 15 3.91 -11.99 7.85
CA LEU A 15 4.09 -13.42 8.16
C LEU A 15 3.77 -13.74 9.62
N ARG A 16 4.20 -12.88 10.56
CA ARG A 16 3.88 -13.04 11.99
C ARG A 16 2.39 -12.91 12.27
N LEU A 17 1.74 -11.89 11.70
CA LEU A 17 0.30 -11.66 11.84
C LEU A 17 -0.52 -12.79 11.21
N ALA A 18 -0.13 -13.24 10.02
CA ALA A 18 -0.72 -14.38 9.33
C ALA A 18 -0.70 -15.65 10.20
N ARG A 19 0.47 -15.96 10.79
CA ARG A 19 0.62 -17.12 11.66
C ARG A 19 -0.24 -17.01 12.92
N TYR A 20 -0.28 -15.83 13.54
CA TYR A 20 -1.02 -15.59 14.77
C TYR A 20 -2.55 -15.65 14.56
N PHE A 21 -3.05 -14.98 13.52
CA PHE A 21 -4.48 -14.86 13.25
C PHE A 21 -5.04 -15.96 12.33
N LYS A 22 -4.22 -16.90 11.86
CA LYS A 22 -4.60 -17.93 10.87
C LYS A 22 -5.19 -17.31 9.58
N MET A 23 -4.55 -16.25 9.12
CA MET A 23 -4.90 -15.51 7.90
C MET A 23 -3.75 -15.59 6.89
N SER A 24 -3.97 -15.11 5.67
CA SER A 24 -2.89 -15.03 4.67
C SER A 24 -1.99 -13.81 4.92
N PRO A 25 -0.66 -13.90 4.66
CA PRO A 25 0.21 -12.73 4.71
C PRO A 25 -0.14 -11.72 3.60
N GLN A 26 -0.66 -12.18 2.46
CA GLN A 26 -1.11 -11.34 1.35
C GLN A 26 -2.27 -10.42 1.77
N PHE A 27 -3.16 -10.86 2.65
CA PHE A 27 -4.21 -10.01 3.19
C PHE A 27 -3.62 -8.76 3.85
N TRP A 28 -2.63 -8.94 4.74
CA TRP A 28 -1.99 -7.84 5.46
C TRP A 28 -1.17 -6.92 4.56
N LEU A 29 -0.49 -7.49 3.56
CA LEU A 29 0.25 -6.70 2.58
C LEU A 29 -0.68 -5.97 1.61
N GLY A 30 -1.83 -6.55 1.25
CA GLY A 30 -2.86 -5.89 0.45
C GLY A 30 -3.35 -4.61 1.13
N LEU A 31 -3.71 -4.69 2.42
CA LEU A 31 -4.11 -3.50 3.19
C LEU A 31 -3.03 -2.42 3.22
N GLN A 32 -1.75 -2.81 3.30
CA GLN A 32 -0.66 -1.86 3.27
C GLN A 32 -0.51 -1.20 1.90
N ILE A 33 -0.66 -1.97 0.81
CA ILE A 33 -0.60 -1.48 -0.57
C ILE A 33 -1.74 -0.49 -0.82
N ASP A 34 -2.96 -0.85 -0.44
CA ASP A 34 -4.15 -0.01 -0.64
C ASP A 34 -3.97 1.34 0.07
N PHE A 35 -3.59 1.33 1.35
CA PHE A 35 -3.30 2.55 2.10
C PHE A 35 -2.18 3.40 1.48
N ASP A 36 -1.12 2.73 1.00
CA ASP A 36 0.02 3.42 0.40
C ASP A 36 -0.35 4.06 -0.94
N LEU A 37 -1.26 3.44 -1.69
CA LEU A 37 -1.79 3.98 -2.93
C LEU A 37 -2.66 5.19 -2.65
N ASP A 38 -3.65 5.10 -1.76
CA ASP A 38 -4.54 6.21 -1.39
C ASP A 38 -3.74 7.46 -0.98
N VAL A 39 -2.74 7.28 -0.09
CA VAL A 39 -1.89 8.39 0.37
C VAL A 39 -1.01 8.95 -0.74
N ALA A 40 -0.58 8.11 -1.69
CA ALA A 40 0.23 8.56 -2.82
C ALA A 40 -0.62 9.32 -3.85
N GLU A 41 -1.83 8.84 -4.14
CA GLU A 41 -2.80 9.49 -5.01
C GLU A 41 -3.12 10.89 -4.49
N ASP A 42 -3.47 11.03 -3.21
CA ASP A 42 -3.75 12.34 -2.59
C ASP A 42 -2.57 13.33 -2.71
N LYS A 43 -1.33 12.83 -2.59
CA LYS A 43 -0.13 13.67 -2.64
C LYS A 43 0.30 14.03 -4.05
N LEU A 44 -0.02 13.18 -5.03
CA LEU A 44 0.50 13.26 -6.38
C LEU A 44 -0.55 13.68 -7.41
N ALA A 45 -1.84 13.77 -7.03
CA ALA A 45 -2.95 14.08 -7.92
C ALA A 45 -2.65 15.23 -8.89
N ASP A 46 -2.28 16.40 -8.38
CA ASP A 46 -2.02 17.60 -9.20
C ASP A 46 -0.76 17.51 -10.08
N ARG A 47 0.15 16.58 -9.78
CA ARG A 47 1.45 16.43 -10.46
C ARG A 47 1.40 15.38 -11.55
N LEU A 48 0.72 14.26 -11.32
CA LEU A 48 0.67 13.14 -12.27
C LEU A 48 0.06 13.57 -13.61
N ASP A 49 -1.02 14.36 -13.59
CA ASP A 49 -1.67 14.86 -14.81
C ASP A 49 -0.78 15.78 -15.64
N LYS A 50 0.19 16.45 -15.00
CA LYS A 50 1.13 17.38 -15.68
C LYS A 50 2.38 16.69 -16.17
N GLU A 51 2.87 15.72 -15.40
CA GLU A 51 4.17 15.07 -15.62
C GLU A 51 4.05 13.82 -16.51
N ILE A 52 2.90 13.14 -16.51
CA ILE A 52 2.73 11.82 -17.13
C ILE A 52 1.71 11.88 -18.27
N GLN A 53 2.11 11.44 -19.46
CA GLN A 53 1.20 11.22 -20.59
C GLN A 53 0.75 9.76 -20.65
N VAL A 54 -0.55 9.54 -20.87
CA VAL A 54 -1.10 8.20 -21.05
C VAL A 54 -0.52 7.58 -22.32
N TYR A 55 0.11 6.42 -22.17
CA TYR A 55 0.61 5.67 -23.31
C TYR A 55 -0.57 5.12 -24.13
N SER A 56 -0.63 5.49 -25.41
CA SER A 56 -1.56 4.92 -26.39
C SER A 56 -0.76 4.23 -27.49
N PRO A 57 -0.84 2.90 -27.64
CA PRO A 57 -0.28 2.25 -28.82
C PRO A 57 -1.08 2.63 -30.07
N ALA A 58 -0.38 2.86 -31.17
CA ALA A 58 -0.94 3.15 -32.50
C ALA A 58 -1.39 1.88 -33.22
#